data_AF-A0A7W1V7P7-F1
#
_entry.id   AF-A0A7W1V7P7-F1
#
_cell.length_a   1.000
_cell.length_b   1.000
_cell.length_c   1.000
_cell.angle_alpha   90.00
_cell.angle_beta   90.00
_cell.angle_gamma   90.00
#
_symmetry.space_group_name_H-M   'P 1'
#
loop_
_entity.id
_entity.type
_entity.pdbx_description
1 polymer ?
#
loop_
_entity_poly.entity_id
_entity_poly.type
_entity_poly.pdbx_seq_one_letter_code
_entity_poly.pdbx_strand_id
1 'polypeptide(L)' 'MANKKGKLLSVKDAAAALDLSEQRIKQLIYEGRLWAEKIGNQWIIVESDLEAVRDRQTGRPAKEKK' A
#
# COMPACT_ATOMS: atom_id res chain seq x y z
N MET A 1 -3.73 19.72 11.32
CA MET A 1 -4.38 18.70 10.47
C MET A 1 -3.54 18.54 9.21
N ALA A 2 -2.87 17.40 9.01
CA ALA A 2 -1.94 17.24 7.89
C ALA A 2 -2.71 17.05 6.57
N ASN A 3 -2.74 18.10 5.77
CA ASN A 3 -3.23 18.10 4.40
C ASN A 3 -2.20 17.34 3.54
N LYS A 4 -2.19 15.99 3.62
CA LYS A 4 -1.26 15.17 2.83
C LYS A 4 -1.73 15.17 1.37
N LYS A 5 -1.27 16.15 0.61
CA LYS A 5 -1.34 16.15 -0.86
C LYS A 5 -0.37 15.10 -1.39
N GLY A 6 -0.83 13.86 -1.49
CA GLY A 6 -0.13 12.79 -2.18
C GLY A 6 -0.92 12.35 -3.41
N LYS A 7 -0.22 11.85 -4.42
CA LYS A 7 -0.85 11.24 -5.59
C LYS A 7 -1.79 10.13 -5.11
N LEU A 8 -3.06 10.16 -5.56
CA LEU A 8 -4.01 9.09 -5.29
C LEU A 8 -3.62 7.89 -6.15
N LEU A 9 -3.23 6.81 -5.49
CA LEU A 9 -2.78 5.58 -6.11
C LEU A 9 -3.84 4.51 -5.90
N SER A 10 -4.07 3.72 -6.95
CA SER A 10 -4.91 2.54 -6.81
C SER A 10 -4.12 1.42 -6.14
N VAL A 11 -4.81 0.38 -5.67
CA VAL A 11 -4.16 -0.85 -5.16
C VAL A 11 -3.10 -1.37 -6.12
N LYS A 12 -3.35 -1.31 -7.43
CA LYS A 12 -2.42 -1.79 -8.47
C LYS A 12 -1.16 -0.94 -8.56
N ASP A 13 -1.29 0.39 -8.55
CA ASP A 13 -0.13 1.28 -8.55
C ASP A 13 0.66 1.19 -7.25
N ALA A 14 -0.03 1.08 -6.11
CA ALA A 14 0.57 0.87 -4.80
C ALA A 14 1.34 -0.47 -4.72
N ALA A 15 0.77 -1.52 -5.31
CA ALA A 15 1.40 -2.83 -5.44
C ALA A 15 2.70 -2.73 -6.25
N ALA A 16 2.67 -2.06 -7.40
CA ALA A 16 3.86 -1.85 -8.22
C ALA A 16 4.92 -0.98 -7.53
N ALA A 17 4.51 0.05 -6.79
CA ALA A 17 5.42 0.94 -6.08
C ALA A 17 6.15 0.26 -4.90
N LEU A 18 5.49 -0.70 -4.23
CA LEU A 18 6.07 -1.47 -3.13
C LEU A 18 6.63 -2.84 -3.55
N ASP A 19 6.54 -3.20 -4.83
CA ASP A 19 6.83 -4.54 -5.34
C ASP A 19 6.08 -5.65 -4.55
N LEU A 20 4.82 -5.38 -4.21
CA LEU A 20 3.95 -6.29 -3.47
C LEU A 20 2.80 -6.78 -4.36
N SER A 21 2.21 -7.92 -4.01
CA SER A 21 0.97 -8.37 -4.65
C SER A 21 -0.22 -7.54 -4.18
N GLU A 22 -1.22 -7.34 -5.04
CA GLU A 22 -2.46 -6.60 -4.70
C GLU A 22 -3.17 -7.18 -3.46
N GLN A 23 -3.15 -8.51 -3.30
CA GLN A 23 -3.66 -9.17 -2.10
C GLN A 23 -2.93 -8.73 -0.83
N ARG A 24 -1.62 -8.53 -0.89
CA ARG A 24 -0.82 -8.07 0.25
C ARG A 24 -1.17 -6.64 0.62
N ILE A 25 -1.35 -5.78 -0.38
CA ILE A 25 -1.84 -4.40 -0.16
C ILE A 25 -3.21 -4.43 0.52
N LYS A 26 -4.17 -5.20 -0.01
CA LYS A 26 -5.50 -5.35 0.62
C LYS A 26 -5.40 -5.87 2.05
N GLN A 27 -4.54 -6.85 2.30
CA GLN A 27 -4.31 -7.38 3.65
C GLN A 27 -3.80 -6.27 4.60
N LEU A 28 -2.84 -5.46 4.16
CA LEU A 28 -2.33 -4.32 4.95
C LEU A 28 -3.41 -3.27 5.26
N ILE A 29 -4.33 -3.05 4.32
CA ILE A 29 -5.50 -2.18 4.53
C ILE A 29 -6.43 -2.79 5.58
N TYR A 30 -6.77 -4.09 5.45
CA TYR A 30 -7.62 -4.79 6.41
C TYR A 30 -7.00 -4.88 7.81
N GLU A 31 -5.68 -5.00 7.91
CA GLU A 31 -4.93 -4.96 9.17
C GLU A 31 -4.86 -3.55 9.78
N GLY A 32 -5.37 -2.51 9.11
CA GLY A 32 -5.26 -1.11 9.54
C GLY A 32 -3.83 -0.58 9.52
N ARG A 33 -2.93 -1.26 8.80
CA ARG A 33 -1.49 -0.98 8.74
C ARG A 33 -1.09 -0.06 7.59
N LEU A 34 -2.00 0.18 6.66
CA LEU A 34 -1.90 1.11 5.53
C LEU A 34 -3.23 1.84 5.43
N TRP A 35 -3.19 3.17 5.41
CA TRP A 35 -4.38 3.97 5.23
C TRP A 35 -4.83 3.88 3.77
N ALA A 36 -6.07 3.43 3.57
CA ALA A 36 -6.74 3.48 2.28
C ALA A 36 -8.19 3.91 2.46
N GLU A 37 -8.68 4.66 1.49
CA GLU A 37 -10.07 5.08 1.41
C GLU A 37 -10.78 4.26 0.33
N LYS A 38 -11.96 3.74 0.66
CA LYS A 38 -12.77 3.02 -0.32
C LYS A 38 -13.63 4.03 -1.09
N ILE A 39 -13.31 4.24 -2.36
CA ILE A 39 -14.08 5.09 -3.26
C ILE A 39 -14.82 4.19 -4.25
N GLY A 40 -16.14 4.08 -4.07
CA GLY A 40 -16.98 3.15 -4.83
C GLY A 40 -16.61 1.69 -4.55
N ASN A 41 -16.12 0.98 -5.57
CA ASN A 41 -15.67 -0.42 -5.46
C ASN A 41 -14.14 -0.57 -5.41
N GLN A 42 -13.40 0.54 -5.36
CA GLN A 42 -11.95 0.54 -5.43
C GLN A 42 -11.35 1.12 -4.16
N TRP A 43 -10.21 0.56 -3.74
CA TRP A 43 -9.40 1.13 -2.67
C TRP A 43 -8.40 2.12 -3.26
N ILE A 44 -8.38 3.30 -2.68
CA ILE A 44 -7.51 4.41 -3.05
C ILE A 44 -6.57 4.66 -1.88
N ILE A 45 -5.28 4.69 -2.18
CA ILE A 45 -4.18 4.82 -1.23
C ILE A 45 -3.47 6.13 -1.54
N VAL A 46 -3.06 6.85 -0.51
CA VAL A 46 -2.27 8.07 -0.68
C VAL A 46 -0.80 7.69 -0.73
N GLU A 47 -0.05 8.23 -1.69
CA GLU A 47 1.40 8.01 -1.82
C GLU A 47 2.19 8.26 -0.52
N SER A 48 1.85 9.31 0.22
CA SER A 48 2.48 9.61 1.51
C SER A 48 2.19 8.61 2.64
N ASP A 49 1.29 7.65 2.43
CA ASP A 49 1.04 6.53 3.34
C ASP A 49 1.82 5.27 2.90
N LEU A 50 2.13 5.15 1.61
CA LEU A 50 3.00 4.09 1.09
C LEU A 50 4.42 4.17 1.66
N GLU A 51 4.95 5.38 1.84
CA GLU A 51 6.27 5.58 2.45
C GLU A 51 6.35 5.04 3.89
N ALA A 52 5.26 5.11 4.65
CA ALA A 52 5.19 4.58 6.02
C ALA A 52 5.25 3.03 6.06
N VAL A 53 4.94 2.38 4.94
CA VAL A 53 5.01 0.92 4.80
C VAL A 53 6.33 0.46 4.17
N ARG A 54 7.00 1.32 3.38
CA ARG A 54 8.26 1.05 2.70
C ARG A 54 9.42 0.74 3.64
N ASP A 55 9.47 1.40 4.81
CA ASP A 55 10.56 1.22 5.79
C ASP A 55 10.47 -0.11 6.57
N ARG A 56 9.44 -0.92 6.34
CA ARG A 56 9.30 -2.18 7.07
C ARG A 56 10.27 -3.23 6.54
N GLN A 57 11.12 -3.72 7.44
CA GLN A 57 11.78 -5.02 7.26
C GLN A 57 10.69 -6.08 7.08
N THR A 58 10.50 -6.55 5.85
CA THR A 58 9.61 -7.68 5.57
C THR A 58 10.20 -8.90 6.30
N GLY A 59 9.57 -9.32 7.39
CA GLY A 59 10.14 -10.26 8.37
C GLY A 59 10.46 -11.68 7.85
N ARG A 60 10.29 -11.93 6.55
CA ARG A 60 10.77 -13.13 5.87
C ARG A 60 11.27 -12.71 4.49
N PRO A 61 12.54 -12.97 4.12
CA PRO A 61 13.02 -12.68 2.76
C PRO A 61 12.07 -13.37 1.78
N ALA A 62 11.50 -12.59 0.87
CA ALA A 62 10.70 -13.14 -0.20
C ALA A 62 11.61 -14.07 -1.01
N LYS A 63 11.20 -15.34 -1.19
CA LYS A 63 11.86 -16.19 -2.19
C LYS A 63 11.75 -15.46 -3.52
N GLU A 64 12.90 -15.14 -4.13
CA GLU A 64 12.96 -14.59 -5.48
C GLU A 64 12.07 -15.44 -6.40
N LYS A 65 11.08 -14.79 -7.03
CA LYS A 65 10.29 -15.44 -8.05
C LYS A 65 11.19 -15.54 -9.28
N LYS A 66 11.65 -16.75 -9.55
CA LYS A 66 12.47 -17.14 -10.71
C LYS A 66 11.63 -17.15 -11.99
#